data_AF-A0A6H1R982-F1
#
_entry.id   AF-A0A6H1R982-F1
#
_cell.length_a   1.000
_cell.length_b   1.000
_cell.length_c   1.000
_cell.angle_alpha   90.00
_cell.angle_beta   90.00
_cell.angle_gamma   90.00
#
_symmetry.space_group_name_H-M   'P 1'
#
loop_
_entity.id
_entity.type
_entity.pdbx_description
1 polymer ?
#
loop_
_entity_poly.entity_id
_entity_poly.type
_entity_poly.pdbx_seq_one_letter_code
_entity_poly.pdbx_strand_id
1 'polypeptide(L)'
;MTRDREAKFGAAFDAVFASIGIEIVQTVPQAPQINAFAERWTGSIRRECTDRILITGERHLHHVLDAYVAHHNAGRSHQGDGMLLRAPEDEPNVIPFPAQIDWIRRRQCQHVPPVPDGPSVRQAAGWIIRKPDNLDEDEQRQLKQVLARCPELDATRTSVRAFAAMMDTRDGDSLTCWIEQAEATGLAPLAASPAVCAKTTTRSLPALACPGTPGRSKAT
;
A
#
# COMPACT_ATOMS: atom_id res chain seq x y z
N MET A 1 -31.63 2.99 -10.68
CA MET A 1 -30.37 2.25 -10.46
C MET A 1 -29.25 2.89 -11.25
N THR A 2 -28.18 3.30 -10.58
CA THR A 2 -26.98 3.84 -11.24
C THR A 2 -26.08 2.68 -11.68
N ARG A 3 -25.63 2.67 -12.93
CA ARG A 3 -24.85 1.56 -13.51
C ARG A 3 -23.66 2.09 -14.30
N ASP A 4 -22.52 1.40 -14.22
CA ASP A 4 -21.35 1.74 -15.02
C ASP A 4 -21.53 1.41 -16.51
N ARG A 5 -20.82 2.12 -17.39
CA ARG A 5 -20.98 2.02 -18.85
C ARG A 5 -20.27 0.81 -19.49
N GLU A 6 -19.93 -0.21 -18.70
CA GLU A 6 -19.22 -1.40 -19.15
C GLU A 6 -20.05 -2.20 -20.17
N ALA A 7 -19.39 -2.64 -21.26
CA ALA A 7 -20.02 -3.31 -22.40
C ALA A 7 -20.71 -4.64 -22.07
N LYS A 8 -20.40 -5.23 -20.91
CA LYS A 8 -21.04 -6.47 -20.41
C LYS A 8 -22.50 -6.26 -20.04
N PHE A 9 -22.89 -5.02 -19.74
CA PHE A 9 -24.25 -4.65 -19.38
C PHE A 9 -24.98 -4.04 -20.60
N GLY A 10 -25.50 -4.93 -21.45
CA GLY A 10 -26.21 -4.58 -22.68
C GLY A 10 -27.72 -4.41 -22.51
N ALA A 11 -28.41 -4.16 -23.63
CA ALA A 11 -29.85 -3.87 -23.65
C ALA A 11 -30.74 -4.96 -23.01
N ALA A 12 -30.33 -6.23 -23.07
CA ALA A 12 -31.06 -7.32 -22.41
C ALA A 12 -31.04 -7.20 -20.88
N PHE A 13 -29.91 -6.76 -20.31
CA PHE A 13 -29.81 -6.47 -18.87
C PHE A 13 -30.71 -5.30 -18.52
N ASP A 14 -30.65 -4.22 -19.31
CA ASP A 14 -31.45 -3.03 -19.07
C ASP A 14 -32.97 -3.32 -19.17
N ALA A 15 -33.39 -4.21 -20.08
CA ALA A 15 -34.78 -4.62 -20.24
C ALA A 15 -35.35 -5.35 -19.00
N VAL A 16 -34.53 -6.14 -18.30
CA VAL A 16 -34.97 -6.83 -17.06
C VAL A 16 -35.32 -5.81 -15.98
N PHE A 17 -34.48 -4.81 -15.75
CA PHE A 17 -34.74 -3.78 -14.75
C PHE A 17 -35.87 -2.83 -15.16
N ALA A 18 -36.00 -2.52 -16.45
CA ALA A 18 -37.14 -1.76 -16.96
C ALA A 18 -38.47 -2.51 -16.75
N SER A 19 -38.50 -3.84 -16.89
CA SER A 19 -39.70 -4.65 -16.68
C SER A 19 -40.24 -4.61 -15.25
N ILE A 20 -39.36 -4.36 -14.27
CA ILE A 20 -39.71 -4.17 -12.85
C ILE A 20 -39.84 -2.69 -12.47
N GLY A 21 -39.88 -1.79 -13.46
CA GLY A 21 -40.09 -0.35 -13.26
C GLY A 21 -38.88 0.40 -12.70
N ILE A 22 -37.67 -0.16 -12.77
CA ILE A 22 -36.44 0.49 -12.29
C ILE A 22 -35.81 1.27 -13.44
N GLU A 23 -35.76 2.60 -13.31
CA GLU A 23 -35.03 3.47 -14.24
C GLU A 23 -33.52 3.25 -14.11
N ILE A 24 -32.82 3.14 -15.23
CA ILE A 24 -31.37 2.91 -15.28
C ILE A 24 -30.68 4.20 -15.69
N VAL A 25 -29.82 4.70 -14.80
CA VAL A 25 -28.98 5.88 -15.04
C VAL A 25 -27.56 5.42 -15.28
N GLN A 26 -27.05 5.62 -16.49
CA GLN A 26 -25.66 5.29 -16.82
C GLN A 26 -24.71 6.36 -16.25
N THR A 27 -23.59 5.91 -15.67
CA THR A 27 -22.52 6.83 -15.26
C THR A 27 -21.98 7.59 -16.47
N VAL A 28 -21.63 8.86 -16.26
CA VAL A 28 -20.85 9.59 -17.26
C VAL A 28 -19.42 9.01 -17.30
N PRO A 29 -18.78 8.96 -18.47
CA PRO A 29 -17.41 8.47 -18.58
C PRO A 29 -16.49 9.17 -17.58
N GLN A 30 -15.65 8.41 -16.88
CA GLN A 30 -14.64 8.91 -15.93
C GLN A 30 -15.19 9.68 -14.71
N ALA A 31 -16.41 9.40 -14.26
CA ALA A 31 -16.96 9.97 -13.01
C ALA A 31 -17.09 8.92 -11.89
N PRO A 32 -15.99 8.56 -11.19
CA PRO A 32 -16.02 7.56 -10.12
C PRO A 32 -16.91 7.96 -8.93
N GLN A 33 -17.18 9.26 -8.77
CA GLN A 33 -18.04 9.75 -7.69
C GLN A 33 -19.51 9.34 -7.86
N ILE A 34 -19.98 9.17 -9.10
CA ILE A 34 -21.37 8.76 -9.38
C ILE A 34 -21.61 7.31 -8.91
N ASN A 35 -20.57 6.47 -8.92
CA ASN A 35 -20.62 5.10 -8.40
C ASN A 35 -19.97 4.96 -7.00
N ALA A 36 -19.80 6.07 -6.27
CA ALA A 36 -19.04 6.06 -5.03
C ALA A 36 -19.59 5.13 -3.95
N PHE A 37 -20.88 4.75 -4.02
CA PHE A 37 -21.44 3.76 -3.13
C PHE A 37 -20.91 2.34 -3.43
N ALA A 38 -21.02 1.87 -4.67
CA ALA A 38 -20.53 0.54 -5.04
C ALA A 38 -19.01 0.45 -4.92
N GLU A 39 -18.28 1.52 -5.25
CA GLU A 39 -16.83 1.59 -5.08
C GLU A 39 -16.43 1.51 -3.59
N ARG A 40 -17.13 2.24 -2.72
CA ARG A 40 -16.88 2.17 -1.27
C ARG A 40 -17.21 0.79 -0.70
N TRP A 41 -18.31 0.19 -1.14
CA TRP A 41 -18.73 -1.14 -0.73
C TRP A 41 -17.72 -2.22 -1.15
N THR A 42 -17.28 -2.19 -2.42
CA THR A 42 -16.25 -3.11 -2.94
C THR A 42 -14.93 -2.91 -2.20
N GLY A 43 -14.55 -1.66 -1.94
CA GLY A 43 -13.37 -1.34 -1.16
C GLY A 43 -13.45 -1.83 0.29
N SER A 44 -14.63 -1.80 0.92
CA SER A 44 -14.79 -2.32 2.29
C SER A 44 -14.69 -3.84 2.34
N ILE A 45 -15.28 -4.56 1.39
CA ILE A 45 -15.09 -6.02 1.26
C ILE A 45 -13.61 -6.34 1.14
N ARG A 46 -12.89 -5.60 0.29
CA ARG A 46 -11.48 -5.87 0.04
C ARG A 46 -10.64 -5.74 1.32
N ARG A 47 -10.79 -4.60 2.02
CA ARG A 47 -10.04 -4.29 3.24
C ARG A 47 -10.37 -5.19 4.42
N GLU A 48 -11.62 -5.60 4.54
CA GLU A 48 -12.11 -6.34 5.71
C GLU A 48 -12.01 -7.85 5.52
N CYS A 49 -12.17 -8.35 4.29
CA CYS A 49 -12.12 -9.78 3.97
C CYS A 49 -10.88 -10.16 3.18
N THR A 50 -10.77 -9.78 1.91
CA THR A 50 -9.78 -10.39 1.01
C THR A 50 -8.33 -10.00 1.32
N ASP A 51 -8.10 -8.86 1.97
CA ASP A 51 -6.76 -8.45 2.41
C ASP A 51 -6.32 -9.18 3.69
N ARG A 52 -7.24 -9.87 4.39
CA ARG A 52 -7.01 -10.52 5.69
C ARG A 52 -7.23 -12.03 5.69
N ILE A 53 -7.98 -12.55 4.72
CA ILE A 53 -8.38 -13.95 4.64
C ILE A 53 -7.82 -14.54 3.35
N LEU A 54 -7.06 -15.62 3.48
CA LEU A 54 -6.62 -16.39 2.31
C LEU A 54 -7.81 -17.17 1.72
N ILE A 55 -8.22 -16.78 0.52
CA ILE A 55 -9.30 -17.45 -0.20
C ILE A 55 -8.75 -18.74 -0.83
N THR A 56 -9.29 -19.87 -0.38
CA THR A 56 -8.83 -21.22 -0.78
C THR A 56 -9.59 -21.78 -1.98
N GLY A 57 -10.67 -21.14 -2.41
CA GLY A 57 -11.47 -21.52 -3.56
C GLY A 57 -12.82 -20.79 -3.62
N GLU A 58 -13.59 -21.05 -4.67
CA GLU A 58 -14.87 -20.37 -4.96
C GLU A 58 -15.90 -20.54 -3.83
N ARG A 59 -16.10 -21.76 -3.35
CA ARG A 59 -17.04 -22.04 -2.24
C ARG A 59 -16.67 -21.27 -0.96
N HIS A 60 -15.37 -21.13 -0.70
CA HIS A 60 -14.89 -20.36 0.45
C HIS A 60 -15.12 -18.86 0.23
N LEU A 61 -14.87 -18.35 -0.98
CA LEU A 61 -15.18 -16.97 -1.33
C LEU A 61 -16.67 -16.65 -1.13
N HIS A 62 -17.56 -17.50 -1.62
CA HIS A 62 -19.01 -17.31 -1.46
C HIS A 62 -19.40 -17.27 0.02
N HIS A 63 -18.89 -18.21 0.82
CA HIS A 63 -19.16 -18.21 2.26
C HIS A 63 -18.67 -16.94 2.98
N VAL A 64 -17.48 -16.46 2.63
CA VAL A 64 -16.93 -15.20 3.18
C VAL A 64 -17.78 -14.00 2.76
N LEU A 65 -18.22 -13.95 1.49
CA LEU A 65 -19.06 -12.86 1.00
C LEU A 65 -20.46 -12.90 1.62
N ASP A 66 -21.07 -14.06 1.80
CA ASP A 66 -22.37 -14.21 2.46
C ASP A 66 -22.30 -13.75 3.92
N ALA A 67 -21.27 -14.18 4.65
CA ALA A 67 -21.01 -13.74 6.01
C ALA A 67 -20.75 -12.22 6.07
N TYR A 68 -20.00 -11.69 5.11
CA TYR A 68 -19.76 -10.26 5.00
C TYR A 68 -21.05 -9.48 4.76
N VAL A 69 -21.91 -9.92 3.83
CA VAL A 69 -23.18 -9.24 3.51
C VAL A 69 -24.11 -9.25 4.72
N ALA A 70 -24.22 -10.38 5.42
CA ALA A 70 -24.98 -10.46 6.67
C ALA A 70 -24.45 -9.45 7.70
N HIS A 71 -23.14 -9.45 7.95
CA HIS A 71 -22.52 -8.50 8.87
C HIS A 71 -22.68 -7.04 8.41
N HIS A 72 -22.51 -6.76 7.13
CA HIS A 72 -22.62 -5.41 6.57
C HIS A 72 -24.02 -4.86 6.75
N ASN A 73 -25.06 -5.67 6.52
CA ASN A 73 -26.44 -5.22 6.62
C ASN A 73 -26.93 -5.13 8.08
N ALA A 74 -26.48 -6.04 8.94
CA ALA A 74 -27.07 -6.22 10.27
C ALA A 74 -26.15 -5.82 11.44
N GLY A 75 -24.84 -5.96 11.27
CA GLY A 75 -23.82 -5.72 12.30
C GLY A 75 -22.98 -4.45 12.10
N ARG A 76 -23.15 -3.73 10.98
CA ARG A 76 -22.46 -2.45 10.73
C ARG A 76 -23.37 -1.29 11.09
N SER A 77 -22.84 -0.32 11.82
CA SER A 77 -23.51 0.97 12.03
C SER A 77 -23.53 1.77 10.71
N HIS A 78 -24.70 1.88 10.08
CA HIS A 78 -24.90 2.72 8.90
C HIS A 78 -25.23 4.15 9.36
N GLN A 79 -24.30 5.10 9.18
CA GLN A 79 -24.47 6.48 9.63
C GLN A 79 -25.42 7.31 8.74
N GLY A 80 -26.45 6.71 8.16
CA GLY A 80 -27.18 7.24 7.01
C GLY A 80 -28.70 7.11 7.03
N ASP A 81 -29.34 6.91 8.18
CA ASP A 81 -30.70 7.40 8.48
C ASP A 81 -30.93 7.22 9.99
N GLY A 82 -31.39 8.26 10.70
CA GLY A 82 -31.61 8.20 12.16
C GLY A 82 -30.37 8.33 13.07
N MET A 83 -29.15 8.55 12.54
CA MET A 83 -27.90 8.76 13.31
C MET A 83 -27.63 7.76 14.45
N LEU A 84 -28.16 6.54 14.35
CA LEU A 84 -27.89 5.52 15.34
C LEU A 84 -26.48 4.98 15.12
N LEU A 85 -25.59 5.18 16.10
CA LEU A 85 -24.27 4.54 16.15
C LEU A 85 -24.34 3.02 16.38
N ARG A 86 -25.54 2.43 16.28
CA ARG A 86 -25.80 1.02 16.54
C ARG A 86 -26.23 0.31 15.26
N ALA A 87 -25.73 -0.90 15.08
CA ALA A 87 -26.20 -1.80 14.07
C ALA A 87 -27.60 -2.35 14.43
N PRO A 88 -28.43 -2.72 13.45
CA PRO A 88 -29.78 -3.24 13.69
C PRO A 88 -29.87 -4.41 14.69
N GLU A 89 -28.85 -5.27 14.73
CA GLU A 89 -28.80 -6.43 15.62
C GLU A 89 -27.98 -6.18 16.91
N ASP A 90 -27.49 -4.96 17.14
CA ASP A 90 -26.78 -4.66 18.38
C ASP A 90 -27.74 -4.75 19.58
N GLU A 91 -27.42 -5.61 20.55
CA GLU A 91 -28.17 -5.63 21.81
C GLU A 91 -28.06 -4.25 22.50
N PRO A 92 -29.17 -3.65 22.95
CA PRO A 92 -29.21 -2.28 23.42
C PRO A 92 -28.39 -2.01 24.70
N ASN A 93 -27.75 -3.02 25.31
CA ASN A 93 -27.13 -2.89 26.62
C ASN A 93 -25.78 -3.61 26.83
N VAL A 94 -24.94 -3.75 25.79
CA VAL A 94 -23.62 -4.43 25.89
C VAL A 94 -22.47 -3.50 26.33
N ILE A 95 -22.77 -2.36 26.96
CA ILE A 95 -21.74 -1.64 27.74
C ILE A 95 -22.18 -1.58 29.20
N PRO A 96 -21.80 -2.55 30.06
CA PRO A 96 -21.84 -2.31 31.49
C PRO A 96 -20.62 -1.44 31.82
N PHE A 97 -20.78 -0.11 31.73
CA PHE A 97 -19.80 0.81 32.26
C PHE A 97 -20.27 1.29 33.64
N PRO A 98 -19.57 0.99 34.74
CA PRO A 98 -19.54 1.88 35.86
C PRO A 98 -18.32 2.78 35.66
N ALA A 99 -18.41 3.79 34.80
CA ALA A 99 -17.60 4.96 35.06
C ALA A 99 -18.52 6.15 35.09
N GLN A 100 -18.52 6.78 36.25
CA GLN A 100 -19.04 8.10 36.48
C GLN A 100 -18.47 9.01 35.39
N ILE A 101 -19.34 9.45 34.46
CA ILE A 101 -18.98 10.42 33.43
C ILE A 101 -18.92 11.78 34.13
N ASP A 102 -17.82 12.01 34.85
CA ASP A 102 -17.42 13.37 35.17
C ASP A 102 -16.75 13.93 33.92
N TRP A 103 -17.54 14.70 33.17
CA TRP A 103 -17.17 15.60 32.06
C TRP A 103 -16.24 15.04 30.98
N ILE A 104 -16.81 14.66 29.83
CA ILE A 104 -16.06 14.68 28.57
C ILE A 104 -15.86 16.15 28.18
N ARG A 105 -14.76 16.79 28.63
CA ARG A 105 -14.28 17.98 27.90
C ARG A 105 -13.74 17.46 26.59
N ARG A 106 -14.44 17.78 25.49
CA ARG A 106 -13.76 17.85 24.21
C ARG A 106 -12.53 18.72 24.42
N ARG A 107 -11.32 18.14 24.33
CA ARG A 107 -10.16 18.96 24.04
C ARG A 107 -10.50 19.63 22.72
N GLN A 108 -10.73 20.93 22.76
CA GLN A 108 -10.49 21.73 21.56
C GLN A 108 -9.03 21.47 21.23
N CYS A 109 -8.81 20.66 20.19
CA CYS A 109 -7.52 20.65 19.51
C CYS A 109 -7.28 22.11 19.16
N GLN A 110 -6.36 22.76 19.88
CA GLN A 110 -5.88 24.07 19.47
C GLN A 110 -5.44 23.89 18.03
N HIS A 111 -5.94 24.74 17.13
CA HIS A 111 -5.41 24.84 15.78
C HIS A 111 -3.93 25.21 15.93
N VAL A 112 -3.08 24.19 15.88
CA VAL A 112 -1.64 24.38 15.77
C VAL A 112 -1.47 24.99 14.38
N PRO A 113 -0.92 26.22 14.25
CA PRO A 113 -0.64 26.78 12.95
C PRO A 113 0.19 25.76 12.16
N PRO A 114 -0.08 25.57 10.85
CA PRO A 114 0.64 24.57 10.07
C PRO A 114 2.13 24.84 10.24
N VAL A 115 2.83 23.87 10.84
CA VAL A 115 4.29 23.86 10.87
C VAL A 115 4.71 23.99 9.41
N PRO A 116 5.62 24.93 9.06
CA PRO A 116 6.04 25.10 7.67
C PRO A 116 6.41 23.75 7.08
N ASP A 117 5.83 23.45 5.92
CA ASP A 117 5.87 22.12 5.29
C ASP A 117 7.32 21.73 4.98
N GLY A 118 7.96 21.07 5.94
CA GLY A 118 9.12 20.24 5.65
C GLY A 118 8.71 19.15 4.66
N PRO A 119 9.65 18.62 3.86
CA PRO A 119 9.29 17.62 2.87
C PRO A 119 8.64 16.41 3.53
N SER A 120 7.48 16.02 3.01
CA SER A 120 6.82 14.79 3.43
C SER A 120 7.71 13.58 3.14
N VAL A 121 7.49 12.50 3.89
CA VAL A 121 8.17 11.20 3.67
C VAL A 121 8.06 10.75 2.21
N ARG A 122 6.89 10.97 1.59
CA ARG A 122 6.64 10.64 0.19
C ARG A 122 7.47 11.50 -0.78
N GLN A 123 7.61 12.79 -0.51
CA GLN A 123 8.42 13.69 -1.33
C GLN A 123 9.90 13.28 -1.27
N ALA A 124 10.43 13.06 -0.06
CA ALA A 124 11.81 12.60 0.12
C ALA A 124 12.09 11.25 -0.58
N ALA A 125 11.18 10.28 -0.46
CA ALA A 125 11.29 9.01 -1.16
C ALA A 125 11.25 9.17 -2.69
N GLY A 126 10.38 10.04 -3.21
CA GLY A 126 10.32 10.37 -4.64
C GLY A 126 11.61 10.97 -5.17
N TRP A 127 12.26 11.84 -4.41
CA TRP A 127 13.55 12.44 -4.74
C TRP A 127 14.70 11.44 -4.81
N ILE A 128 14.69 10.42 -3.94
CA ILE A 128 15.71 9.36 -3.92
C ILE A 128 15.61 8.49 -5.17
N ILE A 129 14.39 8.21 -5.63
CA ILE A 129 14.12 7.32 -6.78
C ILE A 129 14.34 8.02 -8.13
N ARG A 130 13.98 9.30 -8.27
CA ARG A 130 14.14 10.06 -9.52
C ARG A 130 15.62 10.29 -9.88
N LYS A 131 15.96 10.43 -11.17
CA LYS A 131 17.33 10.86 -11.59
C LYS A 131 17.61 12.28 -11.04
N PRO A 132 18.83 12.56 -10.54
CA PRO A 132 19.15 13.82 -9.86
C PRO A 132 19.00 15.03 -10.77
N ASP A 133 19.23 14.84 -12.07
CA ASP A 133 19.10 15.87 -13.11
C ASP A 133 17.65 16.35 -13.32
N ASN A 134 16.68 15.61 -12.78
CA ASN A 134 15.24 15.94 -12.86
C ASN A 134 14.70 16.59 -11.58
N LEU A 135 15.56 16.95 -10.62
CA LEU A 135 15.18 17.70 -9.42
C LEU A 135 15.56 19.17 -9.57
N ASP A 136 14.69 20.07 -9.15
CA ASP A 136 15.01 21.50 -9.10
C ASP A 136 16.04 21.83 -7.99
N GLU A 137 16.62 23.03 -8.02
CA GLU A 137 17.67 23.42 -7.08
C GLU A 137 17.20 23.43 -5.61
N ASP A 138 15.92 23.70 -5.37
CA ASP A 138 15.33 23.74 -4.04
C ASP A 138 15.07 22.32 -3.50
N GLU A 139 14.57 21.41 -4.35
CA GLU A 139 14.46 19.97 -4.08
C GLU A 139 15.84 19.36 -3.82
N GLN A 140 16.86 19.72 -4.61
CA GLN A 140 18.24 19.26 -4.40
C GLN A 140 18.79 19.74 -3.04
N ARG A 141 18.53 21.00 -2.68
CA ARG A 141 18.93 21.59 -1.40
C ARG A 141 18.21 20.92 -0.23
N GLN A 142 16.90 20.71 -0.32
CA GLN A 142 16.09 20.07 0.72
C GLN A 142 16.48 18.59 0.90
N LEU A 143 16.68 17.85 -0.19
CA LEU A 143 17.17 16.48 -0.15
C LEU A 143 18.55 16.39 0.52
N LYS A 144 19.47 17.32 0.20
CA LYS A 144 20.79 17.37 0.85
C LYS A 144 20.68 17.61 2.36
N GLN A 145 19.75 18.46 2.81
CA GLN A 145 19.50 18.69 4.24
C GLN A 145 18.92 17.46 4.94
N VAL A 146 18.01 16.73 4.30
CA VAL A 146 17.43 15.49 4.85
C VAL A 146 18.49 14.41 5.00
N LEU A 147 19.34 14.20 3.99
CA LEU A 147 20.40 13.18 4.02
C LEU A 147 21.49 13.50 5.04
N ALA A 148 21.82 14.78 5.24
CA ALA A 148 22.74 15.20 6.29
C ALA A 148 22.21 14.93 7.72
N ARG A 149 20.88 14.81 7.87
CA ARG A 149 20.22 14.56 9.16
C ARG A 149 19.97 13.08 9.45
N CYS A 150 19.99 12.23 8.42
CA CYS A 150 19.74 10.79 8.53
C CYS A 150 20.73 10.03 7.63
N PRO A 151 21.89 9.61 8.17
CA PRO A 151 22.91 8.88 7.41
C PRO A 151 22.41 7.54 6.87
N GLU A 152 21.39 6.95 7.48
CA GLU A 152 20.74 5.72 7.00
C GLU A 152 20.02 5.94 5.66
N LEU A 153 19.38 7.11 5.46
CA LEU A 153 18.77 7.46 4.18
C LEU A 153 19.82 7.75 3.10
N ASP A 154 21.00 8.24 3.48
CA ASP A 154 22.12 8.46 2.55
C ASP A 154 22.73 7.13 2.07
N ALA A 155 22.87 6.16 2.99
CA ALA A 155 23.22 4.79 2.65
C ALA A 155 22.19 4.16 1.69
N THR A 156 20.89 4.36 1.97
CA THR A 156 19.79 3.90 1.08
C THR A 156 19.92 4.48 -0.33
N ARG A 157 20.12 5.80 -0.41
CA ARG A 157 20.27 6.50 -1.70
C ARG A 157 21.46 5.96 -2.48
N THR A 158 22.57 5.67 -1.80
CA THR A 158 23.77 5.10 -2.43
C THR A 158 23.47 3.72 -3.03
N SER A 159 22.79 2.84 -2.29
CA SER A 159 22.40 1.51 -2.77
C SER A 159 21.46 1.59 -3.98
N VAL A 160 20.44 2.46 -3.95
CA VAL A 160 19.52 2.67 -5.09
C VAL A 160 20.25 3.18 -6.33
N ARG A 161 21.25 4.06 -6.16
CA ARG A 161 22.04 4.59 -7.29
C ARG A 161 22.98 3.56 -7.88
N ALA A 162 23.65 2.76 -7.05
CA ALA A 162 24.48 1.65 -7.51
C ALA A 162 23.63 0.65 -8.33
N PHE A 163 22.42 0.34 -7.86
CA PHE A 163 21.47 -0.50 -8.60
C PHE A 163 21.07 0.11 -9.95
N ALA A 164 20.69 1.38 -9.96
CA ALA A 164 20.32 2.08 -11.19
C ALA A 164 21.49 2.12 -12.21
N ALA A 165 22.73 2.30 -11.75
CA ALA A 165 23.91 2.27 -12.61
C ALA A 165 24.15 0.88 -13.22
N MET A 166 23.98 -0.20 -12.45
CA MET A 166 24.04 -1.57 -12.97
C MET A 166 22.95 -1.84 -14.03
N MET A 167 21.75 -1.30 -13.82
CA MET A 167 20.66 -1.41 -14.80
C MET A 167 20.96 -0.66 -16.11
N ASP A 168 21.62 0.50 -16.03
CA ASP A 168 22.03 1.30 -17.19
C ASP A 168 23.16 0.61 -18.00
N THR A 169 24.10 -0.11 -17.35
CA THR A 169 25.17 -0.86 -18.03
C THR A 169 24.83 -2.31 -18.36
N ARG A 170 23.69 -2.82 -17.86
CA ARG A 170 23.24 -4.21 -17.98
C ARG A 170 24.25 -5.24 -17.45
N ASP A 171 24.96 -4.88 -16.40
CA ASP A 171 25.96 -5.74 -15.77
C ASP A 171 25.33 -6.59 -14.66
N GLY A 172 25.01 -7.85 -15.00
CA GLY A 172 24.40 -8.81 -14.08
C GLY A 172 25.40 -9.45 -13.10
N ASP A 173 26.70 -9.45 -13.41
CA ASP A 173 27.71 -10.10 -12.58
C ASP A 173 27.94 -9.32 -11.26
N SER A 174 27.70 -8.01 -11.30
CA SER A 174 27.77 -7.11 -10.15
C SER A 174 26.58 -7.22 -9.17
N LEU A 175 25.49 -7.91 -9.55
CA LEU A 175 24.26 -7.97 -8.75
C LEU A 175 24.45 -8.66 -7.39
N THR A 176 25.19 -9.76 -7.35
CA THR A 176 25.41 -10.53 -6.12
C THR A 176 26.19 -9.72 -5.08
N CYS A 177 27.26 -9.05 -5.52
CA CYS A 177 28.05 -8.15 -4.67
C CYS A 177 27.22 -6.95 -4.18
N TRP A 178 26.33 -6.42 -5.03
CA TRP A 178 25.42 -5.35 -4.63
C TRP A 178 24.40 -5.79 -3.57
N ILE A 179 23.84 -7.01 -3.67
CA ILE A 179 22.91 -7.55 -2.66
C ILE A 179 23.61 -7.67 -1.31
N GLU A 180 24.81 -8.24 -1.27
CA GLU A 180 25.60 -8.38 -0.02
C GLU A 180 25.91 -7.00 0.60
N GLN A 181 26.27 -6.02 -0.22
CA GLN A 181 26.51 -4.64 0.23
C GLN A 181 25.24 -3.95 0.74
N ALA A 182 24.10 -4.18 0.07
CA ALA A 182 22.81 -3.62 0.48
C ALA A 182 22.32 -4.23 1.81
N GLU A 183 22.49 -5.53 2.01
CA GLU A 183 22.16 -6.21 3.27
C GLU A 183 23.04 -5.73 4.43
N ALA A 184 24.32 -5.45 4.16
CA ALA A 184 25.25 -4.88 5.15
C ALA A 184 24.86 -3.47 5.62
N THR A 185 24.00 -2.74 4.88
CA THR A 185 23.47 -1.43 5.34
C THR A 185 22.43 -1.54 6.45
N GLY A 186 21.97 -2.75 6.81
CA GLY A 186 21.02 -2.99 7.91
C GLY A 186 19.57 -2.60 7.61
N LEU A 187 19.25 -2.28 6.34
CA LEU A 187 17.93 -1.85 5.88
C LEU A 187 17.21 -3.00 5.17
N ALA A 188 16.65 -3.97 5.91
CA ALA A 188 15.74 -4.97 5.36
C ALA A 188 14.27 -4.53 5.54
N PRO A 189 13.36 -4.71 4.53
CA PRO A 189 13.48 -5.55 3.34
C PRO A 189 13.33 -4.75 2.02
N LEU A 190 14.45 -4.40 1.39
CA LEU A 190 14.50 -4.12 -0.07
C LEU A 190 15.00 -5.33 -0.88
N ALA A 191 15.45 -6.40 -0.21
CA ALA A 191 15.73 -7.69 -0.83
C ALA A 191 14.40 -8.39 -1.15
N ALA A 192 13.93 -8.22 -2.39
CA ALA A 192 12.87 -9.07 -2.92
C ALA A 192 13.30 -10.55 -2.83
N SER A 193 12.42 -11.39 -2.31
CA SER A 193 12.64 -12.82 -2.13
C SER A 193 13.14 -13.48 -3.44
N PRO A 194 14.22 -14.28 -3.43
CA PRO A 194 14.74 -14.96 -4.62
C PRO A 194 13.83 -16.09 -5.15
N ALA A 195 12.68 -16.33 -4.52
CA ALA A 195 11.76 -17.41 -4.88
C ALA A 195 11.05 -17.23 -6.26
N VAL A 196 11.14 -16.05 -6.90
CA VAL A 196 10.46 -15.78 -8.18
C VAL A 196 11.35 -15.96 -9.42
N CYS A 197 12.68 -16.04 -9.28
CA CYS A 197 13.60 -16.15 -10.44
C CYS A 197 14.20 -17.54 -10.66
N ALA A 198 13.66 -18.58 -10.01
CA ALA A 198 14.14 -19.96 -10.16
C ALA A 198 13.25 -20.77 -11.13
N LYS A 199 13.24 -20.40 -12.41
CA LYS A 199 12.90 -21.35 -13.48
C LYS A 199 13.90 -21.22 -14.63
N THR A 200 14.65 -22.32 -14.82
CA THR A 200 15.50 -22.68 -15.96
C THR A 200 16.95 -22.23 -15.89
N THR A 201 17.81 -23.02 -15.25
CA THR A 201 18.77 -23.91 -15.94
C THR A 201 19.66 -24.62 -14.92
N THR A 202 19.41 -25.93 -14.78
CA THR A 202 20.30 -26.91 -14.16
C THR A 202 21.59 -27.03 -14.97
N ARG A 203 22.77 -26.99 -14.31
CA ARG A 203 23.80 -28.06 -14.32
C ARG A 203 25.14 -27.60 -13.71
N SER A 204 25.46 -28.22 -12.55
CA SER A 204 26.79 -28.67 -12.07
C SER A 204 27.91 -27.66 -11.67
N LEU A 205 28.15 -27.63 -10.33
CA LEU A 205 29.36 -27.45 -9.48
C LEU A 205 30.78 -27.58 -10.10
N PRO A 206 31.92 -27.22 -9.40
CA PRO A 206 32.08 -26.75 -8.00
C PRO A 206 33.02 -25.53 -7.74
N ALA A 207 32.87 -25.01 -6.52
CA ALA A 207 33.80 -24.28 -5.63
C ALA A 207 35.24 -23.91 -6.08
N LEU A 208 35.56 -22.61 -6.00
CA LEU A 208 36.89 -22.02 -5.72
C LEU A 208 36.66 -20.66 -5.01
N ALA A 209 36.87 -20.57 -3.69
CA ALA A 209 38.10 -20.11 -3.05
C ALA A 209 38.46 -18.63 -3.34
N CYS A 210 38.14 -17.74 -2.39
CA CYS A 210 38.65 -16.37 -2.33
C CYS A 210 40.15 -16.33 -2.03
N PRO A 211 40.93 -15.44 -2.65
CA PRO A 211 42.14 -14.87 -2.06
C PRO A 211 41.79 -13.44 -1.58
N GLY A 212 41.99 -13.05 -0.32
CA GLY A 212 43.22 -13.20 0.46
C GLY A 212 44.02 -11.90 0.32
N THR A 213 43.78 -10.95 1.22
CA THR A 213 44.58 -9.72 1.39
C THR A 213 46.00 -10.04 1.85
N PRO A 214 47.05 -9.41 1.32
CA PRO A 214 48.37 -9.48 1.94
C PRO A 214 48.59 -8.30 2.90
N GLY A 215 48.77 -8.64 4.17
CA GLY A 215 49.27 -7.75 5.20
C GLY A 215 50.75 -7.39 5.03
N ARG A 216 51.03 -6.09 5.20
CA ARG A 216 52.12 -5.47 5.94
C ARG A 216 53.22 -6.41 6.52
N SER A 217 54.45 -6.28 5.99
CA SER A 217 55.67 -6.05 6.78
C SER A 217 56.93 -6.09 5.89
N LYS A 218 57.77 -5.06 6.01
CA LYS A 218 59.17 -5.19 6.40
C LYS A 218 59.75 -3.82 6.77
N ALA A 219 60.10 -3.69 8.03
CA ALA A 219 61.14 -2.80 8.53
C ALA A 219 62.43 -3.62 8.58
N THR A 220 63.48 -3.17 7.92
CA THR A 220 64.85 -2.97 8.46
C THR A 220 65.70 -2.34 7.36
#